data_AF-A0AAD4R0F7-F1
#
_entry.id   AF-A0AAD4R0F7-F1
#
_cell.length_a   1.000
_cell.length_b   1.000
_cell.length_c   1.000
_cell.angle_alpha   90.00
_cell.angle_beta   90.00
_cell.angle_gamma   90.00
#
_symmetry.space_group_name_H-M   'P 1'
#
loop_
_entity.id
_entity.type
_entity.pdbx_description
1 polymer ?
#
loop_
_entity_poly.entity_id
_entity_poly.type
_entity_poly.pdbx_seq_one_letter_code
_entity_poly.pdbx_strand_id
1 'polypeptide(L)'
;MPNIKVFSGSSHRELTQRICERIQLDVSKASLKKFSNKETNVEIGESVRGEDVYIIQSACGEVNDQLMELLIMINACKIASSHRVAAVIPCFPYARQDKKDKSRAPISAKLVANMLSVAGADHIITMDLHASQIQGFFDIPVDNLYAEPAILKYIRESIPNWQEGVIVSPDAGGAKRVTAIADRLNVDFALIHKERKRANEVENMTLVGNVKDKTAILVDDMADTCGTICLAAEKLNEAGAKKIYAFCVHGIFSGPALQRLNNSKFEAIVVTNTIPQEENMKQCSKIQCIDISMILAEAIRRTHNGESVSYLFSHVPMLARCGMPAHRRVGLSSACGATLVCALILICDAQNFETGDNSTVLGCSNRCSYNDADLYCWNKTLEYFERLLLGQMRHYVAVQMNIDQWRRRHVVPYSPEFELSKHLSITAMKSHLQHDDVVNATTVEVVVDALVDLAAMQSNHIITWVPHYSCPIPCEYRFTVWRNLFIASCILNFLLLVAVLPFIRRMSKNDASEALIGHD
;
A
#
# COMPACT_ATOMS: atom_id res chain seq x y z
N MET A 1 -12.57 -14.83 8.83
CA MET A 1 -11.43 -14.86 7.90
C MET A 1 -10.52 -15.98 8.36
N PRO A 2 -9.89 -16.74 7.44
CA PRO A 2 -8.83 -17.69 7.81
C PRO A 2 -7.74 -16.96 8.62
N ASN A 3 -7.02 -17.62 9.53
CA ASN A 3 -5.88 -16.96 10.19
C ASN A 3 -4.70 -16.93 9.22
N ILE A 4 -3.86 -15.92 9.40
CA ILE A 4 -2.61 -15.78 8.68
C ILE A 4 -1.51 -16.63 9.33
N LYS A 5 -0.77 -17.39 8.51
CA LYS A 5 0.43 -18.13 8.91
C LYS A 5 1.59 -17.76 8.01
N VAL A 6 2.75 -17.47 8.60
CA VAL A 6 3.94 -17.03 7.87
C VAL A 6 5.10 -17.96 8.16
N PHE A 7 5.59 -18.65 7.14
CA PHE A 7 6.75 -19.53 7.22
C PHE A 7 7.96 -18.90 6.56
N SER A 8 9.13 -19.12 7.15
CA SER A 8 10.42 -18.78 6.55
C SER A 8 11.02 -20.00 5.87
N GLY A 9 11.52 -19.83 4.65
CA GLY A 9 12.51 -20.75 4.09
C GLY A 9 13.90 -20.53 4.70
N SER A 10 14.89 -21.28 4.22
CA SER A 10 16.29 -21.21 4.68
C SER A 10 17.05 -19.98 4.17
N SER A 11 16.62 -19.36 3.06
CA SER A 11 17.36 -18.28 2.40
C SER A 11 17.44 -16.98 3.18
N HIS A 12 16.36 -16.61 3.87
CA HIS A 12 16.22 -15.26 4.42
C HIS A 12 15.34 -15.21 5.67
N ARG A 13 15.84 -15.83 6.74
CA ARG A 13 15.15 -15.87 8.04
C ARG A 13 15.00 -14.50 8.67
N GLU A 14 16.01 -13.64 8.51
CA GLU A 14 16.03 -12.30 9.08
C GLU A 14 14.93 -11.42 8.47
N LEU A 15 14.76 -11.43 7.14
CA LEU A 15 13.68 -10.70 6.48
C LEU A 15 12.30 -11.21 6.91
N THR A 16 12.15 -12.53 7.03
CA THR A 16 10.89 -13.12 7.51
C THR A 16 10.56 -12.68 8.92
N GLN A 17 11.55 -12.67 9.83
CA GLN A 17 11.39 -12.19 11.19
C GLN A 17 10.94 -10.72 11.21
N ARG A 18 11.60 -9.85 10.44
CA ARG A 18 11.22 -8.42 10.33
C ARG A 18 9.80 -8.23 9.77
N ILE A 19 9.39 -9.06 8.80
CA ILE A 19 8.03 -9.03 8.26
C ILE A 19 7.02 -9.42 9.35
N CYS A 20 7.27 -10.52 10.06
CA CYS A 20 6.45 -11.01 11.16
C CYS A 20 6.29 -9.99 12.29
N GLU A 21 7.37 -9.31 12.68
CA GLU A 21 7.34 -8.23 13.68
C GLU A 21 6.44 -7.07 13.27
N ARG A 22 6.44 -6.71 11.98
CA ARG A 22 5.62 -5.61 11.46
C ARG A 22 4.13 -5.93 11.40
N ILE A 23 3.78 -7.20 11.16
CA ILE A 23 2.39 -7.70 11.18
C ILE A 23 1.97 -8.25 12.54
N GLN A 24 2.84 -8.15 13.56
CA GLN A 24 2.61 -8.63 14.94
C GLN A 24 2.27 -10.12 15.03
N LEU A 25 3.01 -10.95 14.28
CA LEU A 25 2.91 -12.41 14.31
C LEU A 25 4.25 -13.04 14.69
N ASP A 26 4.18 -14.26 15.19
CA ASP A 26 5.35 -15.12 15.31
C ASP A 26 5.59 -15.90 14.01
N VAL A 27 6.86 -16.17 13.67
CA VAL A 27 7.20 -17.05 12.56
C VAL A 27 6.68 -18.45 12.85
N SER A 28 5.92 -19.01 11.91
CA SER A 28 5.32 -20.34 12.02
C SER A 28 6.38 -21.43 12.03
N LYS A 29 6.14 -22.50 12.78
CA LYS A 29 7.12 -23.56 13.07
C LYS A 29 7.28 -24.47 11.86
N ALA A 30 8.49 -24.51 11.29
CA ALA A 30 8.89 -25.50 10.30
C ALA A 30 10.30 -26.03 10.58
N SER A 31 10.51 -27.33 10.39
CA SER A 31 11.83 -27.95 10.40
C SER A 31 12.35 -28.03 8.96
N LEU A 32 13.48 -27.39 8.71
CA LEU A 32 14.17 -27.41 7.40
C LEU A 32 15.54 -28.07 7.61
N LYS A 33 15.75 -29.21 6.94
CA LYS A 33 16.98 -30.00 7.05
C LYS A 33 17.43 -30.46 5.66
N LYS A 34 18.71 -30.77 5.54
CA LYS A 34 19.24 -31.53 4.40
C LYS A 34 19.72 -32.89 4.88
N PHE A 35 19.30 -33.94 4.18
CA PHE A 35 19.86 -35.28 4.38
C PHE A 35 21.32 -35.32 3.89
N SER A 36 22.06 -36.35 4.30
CA SER A 36 23.47 -36.50 3.94
C SER A 36 23.70 -36.57 2.42
N ASN A 37 22.72 -37.10 1.67
CA ASN A 37 22.70 -37.15 0.20
C ASN A 37 22.24 -35.85 -0.47
N LYS A 38 22.09 -34.75 0.28
CA LYS A 38 21.66 -33.41 -0.18
C LYS A 38 20.18 -33.23 -0.49
N GLU A 39 19.34 -34.25 -0.31
CA GLU A 39 17.89 -34.08 -0.40
C GLU A 39 17.37 -33.12 0.67
N THR A 40 16.41 -32.29 0.28
CA THR A 40 15.78 -31.31 1.17
C THR A 40 14.61 -31.96 1.90
N ASN A 41 14.64 -31.88 3.23
CA ASN A 41 13.60 -32.37 4.12
C ASN A 41 12.89 -31.19 4.79
N VAL A 42 11.57 -31.15 4.66
CA VAL A 42 10.71 -30.11 5.21
C VAL A 42 9.62 -30.78 6.04
N GLU A 43 9.41 -30.27 7.25
CA GLU A 43 8.33 -30.69 8.14
C GLU A 43 7.62 -29.46 8.70
N ILE A 44 6.32 -29.31 8.39
CA ILE A 44 5.48 -28.24 8.96
C ILE A 44 5.13 -28.65 10.39
N GLY A 45 5.60 -27.88 11.37
CA GLY A 45 5.51 -28.20 12.80
C GLY A 45 4.21 -27.75 13.48
N GLU A 46 3.24 -27.23 12.74
CA GLU A 46 1.93 -26.83 13.23
C GLU A 46 0.83 -27.01 12.17
N SER A 47 -0.44 -27.05 12.61
CA SER A 47 -1.57 -27.21 11.69
C SER A 47 -1.77 -25.96 10.84
N VAL A 48 -1.86 -26.14 9.51
CA VAL A 48 -2.17 -25.10 8.53
C VAL A 48 -3.56 -25.28 7.89
N ARG A 49 -4.36 -26.22 8.39
CA ARG A 49 -5.67 -26.57 7.82
C ARG A 49 -6.61 -25.35 7.86
N GLY A 50 -7.10 -24.94 6.69
CA GLY A 50 -8.00 -23.81 6.55
C GLY A 50 -7.36 -22.43 6.76
N GLU A 51 -6.03 -22.36 6.92
CA GLU A 51 -5.30 -21.10 7.15
C GLU A 51 -4.81 -20.47 5.83
N ASP A 52 -4.55 -19.17 5.86
CA ASP A 52 -3.95 -18.38 4.77
C ASP A 52 -2.43 -18.33 4.95
N VAL A 53 -1.72 -19.11 4.16
CA VAL A 53 -0.30 -19.41 4.36
C VAL A 53 0.56 -18.56 3.43
N TYR A 54 1.55 -17.86 4.00
CA TYR A 54 2.58 -17.13 3.27
C TYR A 54 3.93 -17.77 3.50
N ILE A 55 4.64 -18.12 2.43
CA ILE A 55 5.97 -18.74 2.50
C ILE A 55 6.98 -17.76 1.94
N ILE A 56 7.84 -17.22 2.79
CA ILE A 56 8.86 -16.23 2.42
C ILE A 56 10.16 -16.96 2.10
N GLN A 57 10.56 -16.91 0.84
CA GLN A 57 11.82 -17.48 0.36
C GLN A 57 12.34 -16.65 -0.81
N SER A 58 13.56 -16.13 -0.66
CA SER A 58 14.32 -15.59 -1.79
C SER A 58 15.22 -16.71 -2.30
N ALA A 59 15.13 -17.12 -3.57
CA ALA A 59 16.01 -18.18 -4.08
C ALA A 59 17.40 -17.59 -4.41
N CYS A 60 18.08 -17.06 -3.39
CA CYS A 60 19.39 -16.42 -3.44
C CYS A 60 20.49 -17.20 -2.69
N GLY A 61 21.61 -17.46 -3.36
CA GLY A 61 22.67 -18.34 -2.88
C GLY A 61 22.67 -19.64 -3.68
N GLU A 62 22.39 -20.77 -3.03
CA GLU A 62 22.15 -22.05 -3.71
C GLU A 62 20.73 -22.07 -4.32
N VAL A 63 20.58 -21.39 -5.46
CA VAL A 63 19.29 -21.10 -6.12
C VAL A 63 18.41 -22.35 -6.27
N ASN A 64 19.00 -23.46 -6.70
CA ASN A 64 18.28 -24.72 -6.94
C ASN A 64 17.73 -25.33 -5.65
N ASP A 65 18.55 -25.37 -4.61
CA ASP A 65 18.19 -26.00 -3.35
C ASP A 65 17.08 -25.21 -2.65
N GLN A 66 17.17 -23.87 -2.69
CA GLN A 66 16.16 -23.00 -2.11
C GLN A 66 14.86 -22.97 -2.90
N LEU A 67 14.94 -23.11 -4.23
CA LEU A 67 13.77 -23.31 -5.09
C LEU A 67 13.08 -24.64 -4.75
N MET A 68 13.84 -25.73 -4.64
CA MET A 68 13.29 -27.03 -4.25
C MET A 68 12.69 -27.00 -2.84
N GLU A 69 13.35 -26.35 -1.88
CA GLU A 69 12.81 -26.15 -0.53
C GLU A 69 11.46 -25.42 -0.56
N LEU A 70 11.36 -24.33 -1.33
CA LEU A 70 10.11 -23.58 -1.51
C LEU A 70 9.00 -24.44 -2.10
N LEU A 71 9.29 -25.18 -3.18
CA LEU A 71 8.32 -26.08 -3.82
C LEU A 71 7.82 -27.16 -2.85
N ILE A 72 8.71 -27.75 -2.06
CA ILE A 72 8.36 -28.76 -1.05
C ILE A 72 7.50 -28.13 0.05
N MET A 73 7.84 -26.93 0.54
CA MET A 73 7.04 -26.23 1.55
C MET A 73 5.63 -25.90 1.03
N ILE A 74 5.51 -25.39 -0.19
CA ILE A 74 4.21 -25.10 -0.83
C ILE A 74 3.37 -26.37 -0.91
N ASN A 75 3.94 -27.46 -1.44
CA ASN A 75 3.24 -28.73 -1.58
C ASN A 75 2.82 -29.30 -0.21
N ALA A 76 3.69 -29.23 0.80
CA ALA A 76 3.38 -29.68 2.16
C ALA A 76 2.20 -28.92 2.76
N CYS A 77 2.15 -27.59 2.59
CA CYS A 77 1.02 -26.78 3.03
C CYS A 77 -0.26 -27.08 2.24
N LYS A 78 -0.16 -27.33 0.93
CA LYS A 78 -1.31 -27.63 0.07
C LYS A 78 -1.97 -28.94 0.46
N ILE A 79 -1.20 -30.03 0.60
CA ILE A 79 -1.73 -31.35 0.99
C ILE A 79 -2.19 -31.38 2.45
N ALA A 80 -1.63 -30.53 3.32
CA ALA A 80 -2.11 -30.30 4.68
C ALA A 80 -3.43 -29.50 4.76
N SER A 81 -4.09 -29.26 3.61
CA SER A 81 -5.40 -28.62 3.49
C SER A 81 -5.41 -27.14 3.92
N SER A 82 -4.35 -26.39 3.63
CA SER A 82 -4.39 -24.92 3.73
C SER A 82 -5.48 -24.33 2.83
N HIS A 83 -6.04 -23.19 3.23
CA HIS A 83 -7.06 -22.51 2.45
C HIS A 83 -6.45 -21.87 1.19
N ARG A 84 -5.30 -21.22 1.36
CA ARG A 84 -4.53 -20.56 0.30
C ARG A 84 -3.04 -20.62 0.62
N VAL A 85 -2.21 -20.82 -0.39
CA VAL A 85 -0.74 -20.73 -0.27
C VAL A 85 -0.20 -19.62 -1.17
N ALA A 86 0.32 -18.56 -0.56
CA ALA A 86 1.00 -17.47 -1.24
C ALA A 86 2.52 -17.64 -1.13
N ALA A 87 3.22 -17.68 -2.26
CA ALA A 87 4.68 -17.65 -2.29
C ALA A 87 5.17 -16.21 -2.33
N VAL A 88 5.89 -15.79 -1.29
CA VAL A 88 6.51 -14.47 -1.20
C VAL A 88 7.98 -14.62 -1.60
N ILE A 89 8.32 -14.18 -2.80
CA ILE A 89 9.61 -14.41 -3.45
C ILE A 89 10.26 -13.04 -3.75
N PRO A 90 10.99 -12.44 -2.80
CA PRO A 90 11.54 -11.09 -2.96
C PRO A 90 12.46 -10.94 -4.17
N CYS A 91 13.30 -11.95 -4.47
CA CYS A 91 14.09 -12.01 -5.71
C CYS A 91 13.68 -13.27 -6.49
N PHE A 92 13.03 -13.08 -7.64
CA PHE A 92 12.51 -14.20 -8.43
C PHE A 92 13.64 -15.02 -9.10
N PRO A 93 13.74 -16.34 -8.85
CA PRO A 93 14.79 -17.16 -9.42
C PRO A 93 14.68 -17.28 -10.94
N TYR A 94 15.83 -17.37 -11.62
CA TYR A 94 15.92 -17.50 -13.09
C TYR A 94 15.27 -16.35 -13.89
N ALA A 95 14.97 -15.20 -13.27
CA ALA A 95 14.27 -14.09 -13.92
C ALA A 95 14.97 -13.54 -15.18
N ARG A 96 16.32 -13.62 -15.27
CA ARG A 96 17.10 -13.24 -16.46
C ARG A 96 16.93 -14.21 -17.66
N GLN A 97 16.29 -15.36 -17.47
CA GLN A 97 16.07 -16.39 -18.49
C GLN A 97 14.57 -16.42 -18.89
N ASP A 98 14.04 -15.25 -19.23
CA ASP A 98 12.64 -14.97 -19.57
C ASP A 98 12.32 -15.09 -21.05
N LYS A 99 13.34 -15.11 -21.92
CA LYS A 99 13.17 -15.20 -23.38
C LYS A 99 14.25 -16.04 -24.05
N LYS A 100 14.00 -16.45 -25.30
CA LYS A 100 14.98 -17.13 -26.15
C LYS A 100 15.86 -16.10 -26.86
N ASP A 101 16.96 -15.70 -26.22
CA ASP A 101 17.95 -14.80 -26.84
C ASP A 101 18.75 -15.46 -27.97
N LYS A 102 18.83 -16.79 -27.98
CA LYS A 102 19.44 -17.61 -29.04
C LYS A 102 18.58 -18.83 -29.32
N SER A 103 18.73 -19.39 -30.52
CA SER A 103 18.05 -20.65 -30.88
C SER A 103 18.46 -21.78 -29.91
N ARG A 104 17.46 -22.52 -29.39
CA ARG A 104 17.58 -23.63 -28.42
C ARG A 104 17.96 -23.27 -26.96
N ALA A 105 17.75 -22.03 -26.53
CA ALA A 105 17.80 -21.70 -25.09
C ALA A 105 16.47 -22.08 -24.38
N PRO A 106 16.50 -22.47 -23.10
CA PRO A 106 15.29 -22.63 -22.29
C PRO A 106 14.71 -21.26 -21.90
N ILE A 107 13.41 -21.22 -21.59
CA ILE A 107 12.77 -20.10 -20.88
C ILE A 107 12.60 -20.55 -19.43
N SER A 108 13.69 -20.52 -18.67
CA SER A 108 13.73 -21.10 -17.32
C SER A 108 12.81 -20.37 -16.34
N ALA A 109 12.60 -19.06 -16.50
CA ALA A 109 11.62 -18.33 -15.70
C ALA A 109 10.19 -18.89 -15.86
N LYS A 110 9.79 -19.27 -17.08
CA LYS A 110 8.50 -19.94 -17.34
C LYS A 110 8.46 -21.34 -16.73
N LEU A 111 9.56 -22.09 -16.80
CA LEU A 111 9.65 -23.40 -16.14
C LEU A 111 9.45 -23.26 -14.63
N VAL A 112 10.09 -22.27 -13.99
CA VAL A 112 9.91 -22.00 -12.56
C VAL A 112 8.48 -21.60 -12.23
N ALA A 113 7.86 -20.73 -13.03
CA ALA A 113 6.46 -20.37 -12.87
C ALA A 113 5.53 -21.60 -12.92
N ASN A 114 5.77 -22.51 -13.86
CA ASN A 114 5.03 -23.77 -13.96
C ASN A 114 5.25 -24.66 -12.73
N MET A 115 6.49 -24.79 -12.25
CA MET A 115 6.79 -25.60 -11.05
C MET A 115 6.09 -25.05 -9.81
N LEU A 116 6.11 -23.73 -9.59
CA LEU A 116 5.40 -23.08 -8.48
C LEU A 116 3.88 -23.30 -8.56
N SER A 117 3.32 -23.18 -9.77
CA SER A 117 1.89 -23.39 -10.02
C SER A 117 1.49 -24.85 -9.73
N VAL A 118 2.27 -25.81 -10.24
CA VAL A 118 1.99 -27.25 -10.05
C VAL A 118 2.24 -27.70 -8.60
N ALA A 119 3.18 -27.08 -7.88
CA ALA A 119 3.38 -27.33 -6.45
C ALA A 119 2.18 -26.90 -5.60
N GLY A 120 1.30 -26.04 -6.13
CA GLY A 120 0.06 -25.63 -5.49
C GLY A 120 0.06 -24.21 -4.92
N ALA A 121 0.94 -23.32 -5.43
CA ALA A 121 0.85 -21.91 -5.11
C ALA A 121 -0.42 -21.31 -5.72
N ASP A 122 -1.18 -20.55 -4.91
CA ASP A 122 -2.40 -19.88 -5.33
C ASP A 122 -2.17 -18.39 -5.61
N HIS A 123 -1.06 -17.83 -5.12
CA HIS A 123 -0.71 -16.41 -5.27
C HIS A 123 0.81 -16.21 -5.21
N ILE A 124 1.34 -15.24 -5.95
CA ILE A 124 2.76 -14.87 -5.91
C ILE A 124 2.89 -13.40 -5.50
N ILE A 125 3.74 -13.12 -4.51
CA ILE A 125 4.16 -11.75 -4.18
C ILE A 125 5.67 -11.68 -4.44
N THR A 126 6.09 -10.76 -5.31
CA THR A 126 7.51 -10.59 -5.67
C THR A 126 7.86 -9.12 -5.76
N MET A 127 9.14 -8.80 -5.97
CA MET A 127 9.62 -7.42 -6.06
C MET A 127 10.51 -7.27 -7.29
N ASP A 128 10.27 -6.22 -8.08
CA ASP A 128 11.05 -5.80 -9.26
C ASP A 128 11.49 -6.96 -10.17
N LEU A 129 10.51 -7.70 -10.71
CA LEU A 129 10.77 -8.70 -11.74
C LEU A 129 11.66 -8.13 -12.87
N HIS A 130 12.69 -8.89 -13.25
CA HIS A 130 13.64 -8.52 -14.32
C HIS A 130 12.91 -8.08 -15.60
N ALA A 131 11.85 -8.79 -15.95
CA ALA A 131 10.93 -8.45 -17.02
C ALA A 131 9.49 -8.52 -16.49
N SER A 132 8.71 -7.47 -16.71
CA SER A 132 7.32 -7.41 -16.23
C SER A 132 6.43 -8.49 -16.86
N GLN A 133 6.81 -9.00 -18.03
CA GLN A 133 6.14 -10.09 -18.75
C GLN A 133 6.15 -11.42 -17.99
N ILE A 134 7.05 -11.60 -17.01
CA ILE A 134 7.07 -12.81 -16.17
C ILE A 134 5.74 -12.99 -15.42
N GLN A 135 5.00 -11.91 -15.13
CA GLN A 135 3.64 -12.01 -14.58
C GLN A 135 2.72 -12.85 -15.48
N GLY A 136 2.84 -12.71 -16.81
CA GLY A 136 2.09 -13.51 -17.78
C GLY A 136 2.58 -14.96 -17.93
N PHE A 137 3.60 -15.39 -17.18
CA PHE A 137 3.96 -16.81 -17.10
C PHE A 137 3.09 -17.60 -16.14
N PHE A 138 2.38 -16.90 -15.25
CA PHE A 138 1.46 -17.47 -14.28
C PHE A 138 0.01 -17.28 -14.75
N ASP A 139 -0.82 -18.28 -14.45
CA ASP A 139 -2.29 -18.16 -14.55
C ASP A 139 -2.91 -17.75 -13.20
N ILE A 140 -2.13 -17.84 -12.12
CA ILE A 140 -2.47 -17.34 -10.78
C ILE A 140 -2.09 -15.86 -10.65
N PRO A 141 -2.71 -15.09 -9.73
CA PRO A 141 -2.39 -13.68 -9.58
C PRO A 141 -0.95 -13.49 -9.09
N VAL A 142 -0.31 -12.43 -9.58
CA VAL A 142 1.06 -12.05 -9.24
C VAL A 142 1.10 -10.58 -8.86
N ASP A 143 1.42 -10.30 -7.61
CA ASP A 143 1.70 -8.95 -7.14
C ASP A 143 3.20 -8.66 -7.31
N ASN A 144 3.56 -7.95 -8.39
CA ASN A 144 4.91 -7.43 -8.59
C ASN A 144 5.06 -6.06 -7.93
N LEU A 145 5.66 -6.05 -6.74
CA LEU A 145 5.97 -4.84 -5.98
C LEU A 145 7.17 -4.10 -6.59
N TYR A 146 7.27 -2.80 -6.31
CA TYR A 146 8.37 -1.96 -6.79
C TYR A 146 9.11 -1.32 -5.62
N ALA A 147 10.44 -1.40 -5.64
CA ALA A 147 11.33 -0.67 -4.75
C ALA A 147 11.49 0.80 -5.16
N GLU A 148 10.98 1.18 -6.33
CA GLU A 148 11.07 2.54 -6.88
C GLU A 148 10.66 3.64 -5.87
N PRO A 149 9.53 3.55 -5.14
CA PRO A 149 9.18 4.57 -4.14
C PRO A 149 10.21 4.68 -3.00
N ALA A 150 10.81 3.55 -2.60
CA ALA A 150 11.84 3.52 -1.57
C ALA A 150 13.18 4.10 -2.07
N ILE A 151 13.53 3.82 -3.33
CA ILE A 151 14.69 4.41 -3.99
C ILE A 151 14.53 5.93 -4.11
N LEU A 152 13.38 6.41 -4.56
CA LEU A 152 13.07 7.84 -4.67
C LEU A 152 13.19 8.55 -3.31
N LYS A 153 12.64 7.93 -2.25
CA LYS A 153 12.77 8.44 -0.89
C LYS A 153 14.23 8.52 -0.46
N TYR A 154 14.99 7.44 -0.66
CA TYR A 154 16.40 7.40 -0.30
C TYR A 154 17.21 8.47 -1.04
N ILE A 155 17.01 8.64 -2.36
CA ILE A 155 17.70 9.66 -3.16
C ILE A 155 17.46 11.05 -2.58
N ARG A 156 16.19 11.38 -2.27
CA ARG A 156 15.81 12.69 -1.73
C ARG A 156 16.38 12.96 -0.33
N GLU A 157 16.48 11.94 0.50
CA GLU A 157 16.92 12.07 1.90
C GLU A 157 18.44 11.96 2.07
N SER A 158 19.13 11.20 1.22
CA SER A 158 20.53 10.78 1.44
C SER A 158 21.52 11.36 0.44
N ILE A 159 21.10 11.76 -0.77
CA ILE A 159 22.01 12.28 -1.81
C ILE A 159 21.97 13.81 -1.83
N PRO A 160 23.08 14.50 -1.49
CA PRO A 160 23.16 15.96 -1.60
C PRO A 160 23.02 16.42 -3.06
N ASN A 161 22.29 17.52 -3.27
CA ASN A 161 22.08 18.14 -4.59
C ASN A 161 21.56 17.14 -5.65
N TRP A 162 20.70 16.21 -5.26
CA TRP A 162 20.12 15.22 -6.17
C TRP A 162 19.34 15.87 -7.32
N GLN A 163 18.83 17.10 -7.14
CA GLN A 163 18.11 17.88 -8.16
C GLN A 163 18.98 18.26 -9.37
N GLU A 164 20.30 18.35 -9.18
CA GLU A 164 21.27 18.58 -10.25
C GLU A 164 21.86 17.26 -10.80
N GLY A 165 21.32 16.14 -10.32
CA GLY A 165 21.76 14.80 -10.69
C GLY A 165 21.28 14.35 -12.06
N VAL A 166 21.75 13.18 -12.46
CA VAL A 166 21.33 12.49 -13.68
C VAL A 166 21.14 11.00 -13.38
N ILE A 167 19.99 10.45 -13.76
CA ILE A 167 19.71 9.02 -13.57
C ILE A 167 20.25 8.26 -14.78
N VAL A 168 21.08 7.25 -14.55
CA VAL A 168 21.82 6.56 -15.60
C VAL A 168 21.42 5.09 -15.67
N SER A 169 21.13 4.59 -16.86
CA SER A 169 20.96 3.16 -17.08
C SER A 169 22.28 2.50 -17.48
N PRO A 170 22.70 1.38 -16.86
CA PRO A 170 23.93 0.68 -17.23
C PRO A 170 23.82 -0.08 -18.56
N ASP A 171 22.60 -0.30 -19.06
CA ASP A 171 22.35 -0.91 -20.36
C ASP A 171 21.09 -0.34 -21.05
N ALA A 172 20.80 -0.82 -22.26
CA ALA A 172 19.62 -0.37 -23.00
C ALA A 172 18.30 -0.94 -22.47
N GLY A 173 18.33 -2.06 -21.74
CA GLY A 173 17.14 -2.71 -21.19
C GLY A 173 16.54 -1.93 -20.03
N GLY A 174 17.37 -1.29 -19.22
CA GLY A 174 16.96 -0.48 -18.08
C GLY A 174 16.43 0.93 -18.44
N ALA A 175 16.33 1.28 -19.73
CA ALA A 175 15.90 2.62 -20.17
C ALA A 175 14.57 3.07 -19.55
N LYS A 176 13.55 2.21 -19.58
CA LYS A 176 12.21 2.53 -19.04
C LYS A 176 12.23 2.77 -17.52
N ARG A 177 13.10 2.06 -16.80
CA ARG A 177 13.25 2.17 -15.35
C ARG A 177 13.86 3.53 -14.97
N VAL A 178 14.93 3.91 -15.67
CA VAL A 178 15.61 5.17 -15.37
C VAL A 178 14.80 6.38 -15.78
N THR A 179 14.05 6.32 -16.89
CA THR A 179 13.17 7.43 -17.30
C THR A 179 12.04 7.62 -16.30
N ALA A 180 11.42 6.54 -15.80
CA ALA A 180 10.36 6.66 -14.78
C ALA A 180 10.85 7.33 -13.49
N ILE A 181 12.05 6.98 -13.03
CA ILE A 181 12.67 7.59 -11.85
C ILE A 181 13.05 9.05 -12.14
N ALA A 182 13.65 9.33 -13.30
CA ALA A 182 14.05 10.66 -13.71
C ALA A 182 12.86 11.62 -13.80
N ASP A 183 11.75 11.18 -14.40
CA ASP A 183 10.51 11.94 -14.53
C ASP A 183 9.91 12.28 -13.16
N ARG A 184 9.91 11.33 -12.21
CA ARG A 184 9.41 11.54 -10.84
C ARG A 184 10.31 12.41 -9.97
N LEU A 185 11.60 12.49 -10.29
CA LEU A 185 12.55 13.41 -9.67
C LEU A 185 12.63 14.74 -10.41
N ASN A 186 12.08 14.84 -11.62
CA ASN A 186 12.24 15.97 -12.53
C ASN A 186 13.73 16.30 -12.78
N VAL A 187 14.51 15.28 -13.11
CA VAL A 187 15.95 15.37 -13.43
C VAL A 187 16.24 14.74 -14.80
N ASP A 188 17.42 14.99 -15.35
CA ASP A 188 17.83 14.38 -16.61
C ASP A 188 18.11 12.87 -16.45
N PHE A 189 18.06 12.15 -17.57
CA PHE A 189 18.54 10.77 -17.64
C PHE A 189 19.64 10.60 -18.69
N ALA A 190 20.46 9.57 -18.52
CA ALA A 190 21.45 9.11 -19.47
C ALA A 190 21.41 7.59 -19.60
N LEU A 191 21.98 7.07 -20.68
CA LEU A 191 21.96 5.65 -21.00
C LEU A 191 23.33 5.21 -21.47
N ILE A 192 23.80 4.08 -20.96
CA ILE A 192 25.03 3.44 -21.42
C ILE A 192 24.63 2.29 -22.33
N HIS A 193 25.08 2.34 -23.58
CA HIS A 193 24.94 1.23 -24.51
C HIS A 193 26.26 0.47 -24.60
N LYS A 194 26.20 -0.83 -24.30
CA LYS A 194 27.34 -1.73 -24.41
C LYS A 194 27.33 -2.43 -25.76
N GLU A 195 28.34 -2.17 -26.60
CA GLU A 195 28.51 -2.87 -27.87
C GLU A 195 29.11 -4.26 -27.65
N ARG A 196 28.28 -5.26 -27.91
CA ARG A 196 28.55 -6.70 -28.09
C ARG A 196 29.63 -7.07 -29.12
N LYS A 197 30.93 -6.79 -28.96
CA LYS A 197 31.93 -7.27 -29.95
C LYS A 197 32.40 -8.72 -29.74
N ARG A 198 32.90 -9.34 -30.81
CA ARG A 198 33.36 -10.75 -30.86
C ARG A 198 34.58 -10.98 -29.97
N ALA A 199 34.89 -12.25 -29.68
CA ALA A 199 36.08 -12.65 -28.92
C ALA A 199 37.35 -11.98 -29.47
N ASN A 200 38.13 -11.35 -28.58
CA ASN A 200 39.40 -10.63 -28.80
C ASN A 200 39.34 -9.10 -29.08
N GLU A 201 38.17 -8.45 -28.98
CA GLU A 201 38.09 -6.97 -28.97
C GLU A 201 37.67 -6.43 -27.58
N VAL A 202 38.24 -5.29 -27.18
CA VAL A 202 37.88 -4.59 -25.94
C VAL A 202 36.44 -4.09 -26.04
N GLU A 203 35.62 -4.37 -25.04
CA GLU A 203 34.22 -3.96 -24.99
C GLU A 203 34.11 -2.41 -25.03
N ASN A 204 33.38 -1.86 -26.00
CA ASN A 204 33.14 -0.43 -26.08
C ASN A 204 31.79 -0.09 -25.42
N MET A 205 31.78 0.97 -24.61
CA MET A 205 30.58 1.50 -23.96
C MET A 205 30.37 2.94 -24.43
N THR A 206 29.20 3.20 -25.01
CA THR A 206 28.81 4.53 -25.48
C THR A 206 27.83 5.13 -24.49
N LEU A 207 28.14 6.31 -23.97
CA LEU A 207 27.24 7.09 -23.13
C LEU A 207 26.39 8.01 -24.00
N VAL A 208 25.08 7.95 -23.82
CA VAL A 208 24.10 8.86 -24.42
C VAL A 208 23.48 9.69 -23.31
N GLY A 209 23.65 11.01 -23.37
CA GLY A 209 23.21 11.95 -22.33
C GLY A 209 24.37 12.74 -21.71
N ASN A 210 24.07 13.86 -21.06
CA ASN A 210 25.09 14.72 -20.44
C ASN A 210 25.21 14.47 -18.94
N VAL A 211 26.36 13.96 -18.51
CA VAL A 211 26.68 13.66 -17.10
C VAL A 211 27.77 14.58 -16.54
N LYS A 212 28.32 15.48 -17.36
CA LYS A 212 29.44 16.33 -16.99
C LYS A 212 29.05 17.27 -15.85
N ASP A 213 29.89 17.34 -14.83
CA ASP A 213 29.70 18.17 -13.64
C ASP A 213 28.43 17.86 -12.83
N LYS A 214 27.82 16.68 -13.03
CA LYS A 214 26.61 16.22 -12.33
C LYS A 214 26.87 15.02 -11.42
N THR A 215 25.97 14.78 -10.47
CA THR A 215 25.92 13.53 -9.69
C THR A 215 25.22 12.46 -10.53
N ALA A 216 25.95 11.42 -10.93
CA ALA A 216 25.41 10.33 -11.72
C ALA A 216 24.88 9.21 -10.80
N ILE A 217 23.63 8.79 -11.01
CA ILE A 217 22.97 7.76 -10.22
C ILE A 217 22.63 6.59 -11.15
N LEU A 218 23.46 5.54 -11.13
CA LEU A 218 23.17 4.29 -11.85
C LEU A 218 21.99 3.58 -11.19
N VAL A 219 21.01 3.14 -11.98
CA VAL A 219 19.89 2.34 -11.46
C VAL A 219 19.72 1.07 -12.31
N ASP A 220 19.71 -0.07 -11.63
CA ASP A 220 19.47 -1.38 -12.22
C ASP A 220 18.54 -2.24 -11.35
N ASP A 221 17.95 -3.30 -11.90
CA ASP A 221 17.15 -4.24 -11.09
C ASP A 221 18.05 -5.13 -10.27
N MET A 222 19.17 -5.61 -10.82
CA MET A 222 20.03 -6.54 -10.10
C MET A 222 21.50 -6.47 -10.51
N ALA A 223 22.38 -6.54 -9.52
CA ALA A 223 23.83 -6.60 -9.73
C ALA A 223 24.39 -7.95 -9.28
N ASP A 224 25.07 -8.64 -10.20
CA ASP A 224 25.61 -9.98 -9.98
C ASP A 224 27.14 -9.95 -9.81
N THR A 225 27.93 -10.11 -10.88
CA THR A 225 29.40 -10.01 -10.79
C THR A 225 29.92 -8.56 -10.75
N CYS A 226 29.03 -7.58 -10.79
CA CYS A 226 29.28 -6.14 -10.85
C CYS A 226 30.16 -5.64 -12.01
N GLY A 227 30.48 -6.47 -13.02
CA GLY A 227 31.35 -6.05 -14.13
C GLY A 227 30.79 -4.89 -14.94
N THR A 228 29.52 -5.00 -15.35
CA THR A 228 28.83 -3.95 -16.13
C THR A 228 28.72 -2.64 -15.37
N ILE A 229 28.28 -2.68 -14.11
CA ILE A 229 28.09 -1.45 -13.32
C ILE A 229 29.42 -0.77 -12.96
N CYS A 230 30.49 -1.52 -12.70
CA CYS A 230 31.81 -0.94 -12.46
C CYS A 230 32.38 -0.27 -13.71
N LEU A 231 32.26 -0.92 -14.87
CA LEU A 231 32.69 -0.32 -16.14
C LEU A 231 31.85 0.91 -16.51
N ALA A 232 30.55 0.86 -16.22
CA ALA A 232 29.67 2.03 -16.35
C ALA A 232 30.12 3.19 -15.46
N ALA A 233 30.51 2.92 -14.22
CA ALA A 233 31.06 3.94 -13.32
C ALA A 233 32.37 4.54 -13.83
N GLU A 234 33.27 3.73 -14.38
CA GLU A 234 34.50 4.23 -15.01
C GLU A 234 34.18 5.17 -16.18
N LYS A 235 33.23 4.79 -17.04
CA LYS A 235 32.79 5.63 -18.17
C LYS A 235 32.14 6.94 -17.73
N LEU A 236 31.33 6.91 -16.68
CA LEU A 236 30.75 8.12 -16.10
C LEU A 236 31.81 9.06 -15.51
N ASN A 237 32.83 8.49 -14.87
CA ASN A 237 33.96 9.25 -14.35
C ASN A 237 34.79 9.88 -15.48
N GLU A 238 35.07 9.13 -16.55
CA GLU A 238 35.74 9.65 -17.77
C GLU A 238 34.94 10.77 -18.44
N ALA A 239 33.61 10.68 -18.43
CA ALA A 239 32.70 11.70 -18.95
C ALA A 239 32.53 12.93 -18.03
N GLY A 240 33.20 12.96 -16.87
CA GLY A 240 33.25 14.10 -15.96
C GLY A 240 32.12 14.15 -14.92
N ALA A 241 31.54 13.01 -14.54
CA ALA A 241 30.61 12.96 -13.40
C ALA A 241 31.33 13.30 -12.09
N LYS A 242 30.70 14.13 -11.23
CA LYS A 242 31.27 14.58 -9.94
C LYS A 242 31.30 13.47 -8.90
N LYS A 243 30.19 12.75 -8.78
CA LYS A 243 29.97 11.64 -7.86
C LYS A 243 29.14 10.59 -8.56
N ILE A 244 29.36 9.33 -8.19
CA ILE A 244 28.68 8.19 -8.81
C ILE A 244 28.06 7.34 -7.70
N TYR A 245 26.75 7.18 -7.75
CA TYR A 245 25.98 6.27 -6.91
C TYR A 245 25.45 5.12 -7.76
N ALA A 246 25.24 3.96 -7.15
CA ALA A 246 24.54 2.85 -7.79
C ALA A 246 23.37 2.38 -6.92
N PHE A 247 22.22 2.13 -7.55
CA PHE A 247 21.06 1.50 -6.95
C PHE A 247 20.78 0.20 -7.68
N CYS A 248 20.72 -0.90 -6.95
CA CYS A 248 20.34 -2.19 -7.49
C CYS A 248 19.33 -2.83 -6.56
N VAL A 249 18.12 -3.14 -7.04
CA VAL A 249 17.09 -3.71 -6.16
C VAL A 249 17.59 -5.01 -5.54
N HIS A 250 18.09 -5.93 -6.36
CA HIS A 250 18.65 -7.21 -5.93
C HIS A 250 20.19 -7.21 -6.02
N GLY A 251 20.85 -7.07 -4.87
CA GLY A 251 22.31 -7.24 -4.76
C GLY A 251 22.69 -8.73 -4.67
N ILE A 252 22.93 -9.39 -5.80
CA ILE A 252 23.36 -10.80 -5.84
C ILE A 252 24.84 -10.92 -5.46
N PHE A 253 25.67 -10.00 -5.96
CA PHE A 253 27.08 -9.83 -5.58
C PHE A 253 27.92 -11.13 -5.55
N SER A 254 27.85 -11.93 -6.62
CA SER A 254 28.60 -13.19 -6.73
C SER A 254 30.02 -13.01 -7.27
N GLY A 255 30.89 -13.97 -6.97
CA GLY A 255 32.25 -14.04 -7.51
C GLY A 255 33.10 -12.79 -7.18
N PRO A 256 33.67 -12.09 -8.18
CA PRO A 256 34.56 -10.94 -7.94
C PRO A 256 33.83 -9.64 -7.58
N ALA A 257 32.52 -9.68 -7.33
CA ALA A 257 31.69 -8.50 -7.12
C ALA A 257 32.23 -7.58 -6.02
N LEU A 258 32.40 -8.09 -4.80
CA LEU A 258 32.84 -7.26 -3.65
C LEU A 258 34.21 -6.62 -3.88
N GLN A 259 35.15 -7.35 -4.49
CA GLN A 259 36.45 -6.81 -4.86
C GLN A 259 36.33 -5.66 -5.87
N ARG A 260 35.50 -5.83 -6.91
CA ARG A 260 35.23 -4.79 -7.91
C ARG A 260 34.57 -3.56 -7.29
N LEU A 261 33.59 -3.77 -6.41
CA LEU A 261 32.89 -2.68 -5.72
C LEU A 261 33.83 -1.89 -4.80
N ASN A 262 34.70 -2.57 -4.04
CA ASN A 262 35.71 -1.90 -3.21
C ASN A 262 36.67 -1.04 -4.05
N ASN A 263 37.14 -1.57 -5.18
CA ASN A 263 38.06 -0.87 -6.09
C ASN A 263 37.40 0.21 -6.97
N SER A 264 36.06 0.21 -7.05
CA SER A 264 35.31 1.13 -7.90
C SER A 264 35.34 2.59 -7.42
N LYS A 265 34.88 3.49 -8.28
CA LYS A 265 34.70 4.92 -7.98
C LYS A 265 33.32 5.27 -7.40
N PHE A 266 32.55 4.28 -6.95
CA PHE A 266 31.27 4.53 -6.31
C PHE A 266 31.45 5.24 -4.96
N GLU A 267 30.63 6.25 -4.72
CA GLU A 267 30.44 6.86 -3.40
C GLU A 267 29.68 5.91 -2.48
N ALA A 268 28.56 5.37 -2.98
CA ALA A 268 27.77 4.35 -2.30
C ALA A 268 27.05 3.46 -3.33
N ILE A 269 26.83 2.20 -2.93
CA ILE A 269 26.06 1.21 -3.67
C ILE A 269 24.90 0.80 -2.79
N VAL A 270 23.70 1.19 -3.18
CA VAL A 270 22.48 1.02 -2.40
C VAL A 270 21.72 -0.16 -2.98
N VAL A 271 21.44 -1.14 -2.13
CA VAL A 271 20.64 -2.32 -2.49
C VAL A 271 19.46 -2.50 -1.55
N THR A 272 18.54 -3.39 -1.86
CA THR A 272 17.50 -3.79 -0.90
C THR A 272 17.87 -5.07 -0.16
N ASN A 273 17.22 -5.33 0.96
CA ASN A 273 17.33 -6.62 1.67
C ASN A 273 16.47 -7.73 1.06
N THR A 274 16.11 -7.68 -0.24
CA THR A 274 15.49 -8.85 -0.94
C THR A 274 16.40 -10.08 -0.94
N ILE A 275 17.71 -9.86 -0.84
CA ILE A 275 18.76 -10.86 -0.65
C ILE A 275 19.53 -10.46 0.61
N PRO A 276 19.95 -11.38 1.50
CA PRO A 276 20.75 -11.04 2.68
C PRO A 276 22.02 -10.26 2.31
N GLN A 277 22.27 -9.12 2.98
CA GLN A 277 23.42 -8.24 2.70
C GLN A 277 24.40 -8.06 3.86
N GLU A 278 24.07 -8.59 5.05
CA GLU A 278 24.84 -8.33 6.27
C GLU A 278 26.32 -8.68 6.12
N GLU A 279 26.62 -9.80 5.46
CA GLU A 279 28.00 -10.24 5.23
C GLU A 279 28.70 -9.41 4.14
N ASN A 280 27.98 -9.05 3.08
CA ASN A 280 28.49 -8.18 2.02
C ASN A 280 28.86 -6.80 2.56
N MET A 281 28.03 -6.24 3.46
CA MET A 281 28.27 -4.93 4.09
C MET A 281 29.48 -4.93 5.03
N LYS A 282 29.79 -6.05 5.69
CA LYS A 282 31.03 -6.17 6.49
C LYS A 282 32.28 -6.14 5.62
N GLN A 283 32.20 -6.72 4.42
CA GLN A 283 33.32 -6.82 3.49
C GLN A 283 33.46 -5.61 2.56
N CYS A 284 32.41 -4.80 2.41
CA CYS A 284 32.41 -3.60 1.57
C CYS A 284 31.64 -2.46 2.26
N SER A 285 32.37 -1.46 2.74
CA SER A 285 31.81 -0.29 3.45
C SER A 285 30.97 0.63 2.57
N LYS A 286 31.06 0.49 1.23
CA LYS A 286 30.27 1.26 0.27
C LYS A 286 28.84 0.74 0.13
N ILE A 287 28.57 -0.49 0.56
CA ILE A 287 27.23 -1.10 0.43
C ILE A 287 26.31 -0.54 1.51
N GLN A 288 25.16 -0.05 1.08
CA GLN A 288 24.06 0.36 1.96
C GLN A 288 22.81 -0.42 1.61
N CYS A 289 21.95 -0.67 2.59
CA CYS A 289 20.80 -1.55 2.43
C CYS A 289 19.49 -0.84 2.82
N ILE A 290 18.54 -0.80 1.88
CA ILE A 290 17.16 -0.35 2.09
C ILE A 290 16.35 -1.54 2.61
N ASP A 291 15.69 -1.36 3.74
CA ASP A 291 14.77 -2.35 4.29
C ASP A 291 13.42 -2.31 3.58
N ILE A 292 13.08 -3.40 2.88
CA ILE A 292 11.80 -3.57 2.18
C ILE A 292 10.81 -4.45 2.94
N SER A 293 11.13 -4.87 4.18
CA SER A 293 10.23 -5.68 5.01
C SER A 293 8.87 -5.00 5.26
N MET A 294 8.83 -3.67 5.34
CA MET A 294 7.56 -2.93 5.47
C MET A 294 6.67 -3.05 4.24
N ILE A 295 7.26 -3.00 3.05
CA ILE A 295 6.52 -3.11 1.79
C ILE A 295 5.94 -4.53 1.68
N LEU A 296 6.75 -5.55 1.98
CA LEU A 296 6.31 -6.95 1.97
C LEU A 296 5.26 -7.24 3.04
N ALA A 297 5.45 -6.75 4.27
CA ALA A 297 4.49 -6.90 5.36
C ALA A 297 3.13 -6.29 5.02
N GLU A 298 3.13 -5.07 4.47
CA GLU A 298 1.90 -4.39 4.07
C GLU A 298 1.23 -5.05 2.86
N ALA A 299 2.01 -5.60 1.91
CA ALA A 299 1.48 -6.39 0.80
C ALA A 299 0.80 -7.67 1.30
N ILE A 300 1.43 -8.40 2.22
CA ILE A 300 0.84 -9.59 2.86
C ILE A 300 -0.45 -9.23 3.61
N ARG A 301 -0.42 -8.17 4.43
CA ARG A 301 -1.60 -7.70 5.19
C ARG A 301 -2.76 -7.35 4.26
N ARG A 302 -2.49 -6.61 3.17
CA ARG A 302 -3.52 -6.21 2.19
C ARG A 302 -4.06 -7.41 1.41
N THR A 303 -3.19 -8.33 1.01
CA THR A 303 -3.57 -9.59 0.34
C THR A 303 -4.48 -10.46 1.22
N HIS A 304 -4.20 -10.50 2.52
CA HIS A 304 -5.02 -11.21 3.49
C HIS A 304 -6.40 -10.56 3.66
N ASN A 305 -6.44 -9.23 3.80
CA ASN A 305 -7.66 -8.47 4.05
C ASN A 305 -8.51 -8.18 2.79
N GLY A 306 -8.00 -8.48 1.58
CA GLY A 306 -8.65 -8.11 0.33
C GLY A 306 -8.59 -6.59 0.04
N GLU A 307 -7.59 -5.91 0.59
CA GLU A 307 -7.34 -4.49 0.37
C GLU A 307 -6.47 -4.26 -0.88
N SER A 308 -6.48 -3.03 -1.41
CA SER A 308 -5.72 -2.71 -2.62
C SER A 308 -4.21 -2.69 -2.37
N VAL A 309 -3.47 -3.62 -2.99
CA VAL A 309 -1.99 -3.65 -2.99
C VAL A 309 -1.39 -2.55 -3.87
N SER A 310 -2.13 -2.03 -4.85
CA SER A 310 -1.62 -1.05 -5.82
C SER A 310 -1.17 0.28 -5.21
N TYR A 311 -1.65 0.61 -4.00
CA TYR A 311 -1.19 1.75 -3.21
C TYR A 311 0.33 1.73 -3.00
N LEU A 312 0.91 0.54 -2.83
CA LEU A 312 2.35 0.36 -2.57
C LEU A 312 3.23 0.62 -3.80
N PHE A 313 2.65 0.71 -5.00
CA PHE A 313 3.41 0.97 -6.23
C PHE A 313 3.85 2.42 -6.37
N SER A 314 3.21 3.35 -5.63
CA SER A 314 3.50 4.78 -5.67
C SER A 314 3.87 5.36 -4.30
N HIS A 315 3.52 4.69 -3.20
CA HIS A 315 3.74 5.19 -1.85
C HIS A 315 4.54 4.21 -1.00
N VAL A 316 5.54 4.73 -0.28
CA VAL A 316 6.24 3.96 0.76
C VAL A 316 5.35 3.97 2.01
N PRO A 317 4.95 2.81 2.55
CA PRO A 317 4.19 2.76 3.79
C PRO A 317 4.99 3.39 4.93
N MET A 318 4.41 4.40 5.60
CA MET A 318 5.02 5.08 6.74
C MET A 318 4.85 4.23 8.01
N LEU A 319 5.90 4.12 8.81
CA LEU A 319 5.81 3.59 10.17
C LEU A 319 4.88 4.50 10.99
N ALA A 320 3.72 3.99 11.38
CA ALA A 320 3.09 4.48 12.59
C ALA A 320 4.08 4.17 13.73
N ARG A 321 4.74 5.19 14.29
CA ARG A 321 5.56 5.03 15.50
C ARG A 321 4.64 4.66 16.67
N CYS A 322 4.23 3.41 16.76
CA CYS A 322 3.54 2.88 17.92
C CYS A 322 4.58 2.57 19.00
N GLY A 323 5.13 3.63 19.60
CA GLY A 323 5.89 3.53 20.84
C GLY A 323 4.91 3.53 22.01
N MET A 324 4.41 2.36 22.41
CA MET A 324 3.85 2.18 23.74
C MET A 324 4.65 1.08 24.46
N PRO A 325 5.27 1.36 25.62
CA PRO A 325 5.86 0.32 26.44
C PRO A 325 4.77 -0.58 27.00
N ALA A 326 5.06 -1.87 27.05
CA ALA A 326 4.23 -2.87 27.71
C ALA A 326 4.00 -2.50 29.19
N HIS A 327 2.80 -2.04 29.54
CA HIS A 327 2.37 -1.94 30.93
C HIS A 327 0.97 -2.52 31.12
N ARG A 328 0.97 -3.63 31.89
CA ARG A 328 -0.03 -4.16 32.83
C ARG A 328 -1.51 -3.88 32.53
N ARG A 329 -2.25 -4.98 32.39
CA ARG A 329 -3.70 -5.07 32.66
C ARG A 329 -4.05 -4.31 33.95
N VAL A 330 -4.87 -3.27 33.83
CA VAL A 330 -5.69 -2.73 34.91
C VAL A 330 -7.11 -2.64 34.36
N GLY A 331 -8.05 -3.19 35.14
CA GLY A 331 -9.42 -3.47 34.73
C GLY A 331 -10.25 -2.24 34.37
N LEU A 332 -11.26 -2.51 33.54
CA LEU A 332 -12.36 -1.60 33.26
C LEU A 332 -13.11 -1.26 34.54
N SER A 333 -13.25 0.03 34.85
CA SER A 333 -14.53 0.58 35.30
C SER A 333 -14.62 2.08 35.00
N SER A 334 -15.81 2.48 34.54
CA SER A 334 -16.32 3.85 34.30
C SER A 334 -15.66 4.67 33.17
N ALA A 335 -16.22 4.55 31.96
CA ALA A 335 -16.02 5.54 30.89
C ALA A 335 -17.30 5.63 30.04
N CYS A 336 -18.19 6.59 30.35
CA CYS A 336 -19.38 6.85 29.54
C CYS A 336 -19.24 8.10 28.62
N GLY A 337 -18.19 8.91 28.78
CA GLY A 337 -17.94 10.09 27.92
C GLY A 337 -16.87 9.88 26.83
N ALA A 338 -15.76 9.22 27.16
CA ALA A 338 -14.62 9.04 26.25
C ALA A 338 -14.90 8.07 25.10
N THR A 339 -15.81 7.11 25.31
CA THR A 339 -16.11 6.04 24.36
C THR A 339 -16.86 6.57 23.12
N LEU A 340 -17.69 7.60 23.28
CA LEU A 340 -18.47 8.18 22.19
C LEU A 340 -17.62 9.05 21.25
N VAL A 341 -16.68 9.83 21.81
CA VAL A 341 -15.76 10.67 21.04
C VAL A 341 -14.70 9.83 20.32
N CYS A 342 -14.17 8.78 20.97
CA CYS A 342 -13.29 7.83 20.30
C CYS A 342 -14.02 7.05 19.19
N ALA A 343 -15.30 6.71 19.37
CA ALA A 343 -16.11 6.11 18.31
C ALA A 343 -16.31 7.09 17.14
N LEU A 344 -16.55 8.38 17.41
CA LEU A 344 -16.67 9.42 16.38
C LEU A 344 -15.38 9.65 15.59
N ILE A 345 -14.22 9.64 16.26
CA ILE A 345 -12.91 9.75 15.61
C ILE A 345 -12.63 8.53 14.72
N LEU A 346 -12.92 7.32 15.21
CA LEU A 346 -12.78 6.08 14.44
C LEU A 346 -13.72 6.02 13.22
N ILE A 347 -14.92 6.61 13.32
CA ILE A 347 -15.89 6.69 12.22
C ILE A 347 -15.46 7.75 11.18
N CYS A 348 -14.91 8.88 11.60
CA CYS A 348 -14.36 9.90 10.70
C CYS A 348 -13.11 9.38 9.94
N ASP A 349 -12.22 8.65 10.60
CA ASP A 349 -11.07 8.01 9.94
C ASP A 349 -11.50 6.99 8.87
N ALA A 350 -12.64 6.31 9.08
CA ALA A 350 -13.21 5.37 8.11
C ALA A 350 -13.90 6.05 6.91
N GLN A 351 -14.19 7.36 6.97
CA GLN A 351 -14.95 8.10 5.95
C GLN A 351 -14.13 9.10 5.11
N ASN A 352 -12.79 9.03 5.15
CA ASN A 352 -11.92 9.81 4.25
C ASN A 352 -12.09 9.37 2.78
N PHE A 353 -13.16 9.84 2.14
CA PHE A 353 -13.23 10.01 0.70
C PHE A 353 -12.34 11.19 0.30
N GLU A 354 -11.46 10.95 -0.66
CA GLU A 354 -10.58 11.95 -1.27
C GLU A 354 -11.34 13.24 -1.64
N THR A 355 -11.22 14.27 -0.82
CA THR A 355 -11.41 15.65 -1.27
C THR A 355 -10.03 16.29 -1.31
N GLY A 356 -9.49 16.41 -2.52
CA GLY A 356 -8.28 17.17 -2.76
C GLY A 356 -8.49 18.62 -2.38
N ASP A 357 -8.05 19.00 -1.20
CA ASP A 357 -7.54 20.34 -0.90
C ASP A 357 -6.59 20.25 0.29
N ASN A 358 -5.31 20.17 -0.02
CA ASN A 358 -4.22 19.93 0.91
C ASN A 358 -3.70 21.24 1.53
N SER A 359 -4.59 22.15 1.91
CA SER A 359 -4.18 23.44 2.48
C SER A 359 -5.19 24.00 3.49
N THR A 360 -4.64 24.40 4.64
CA THR A 360 -5.20 25.29 5.67
C THR A 360 -6.07 24.67 6.78
N VAL A 361 -5.45 24.24 7.88
CA VAL A 361 -5.56 24.88 9.22
C VAL A 361 -4.31 24.52 10.05
N LEU A 362 -3.44 25.49 10.33
CA LEU A 362 -2.44 25.40 11.41
C LEU A 362 -3.20 25.47 12.75
N GLY A 363 -3.19 24.39 13.55
CA GLY A 363 -3.70 24.47 14.94
C GLY A 363 -4.46 23.27 15.52
N CYS A 364 -4.67 22.16 14.80
CA CYS A 364 -5.15 20.92 15.43
C CYS A 364 -3.97 20.21 16.10
N SER A 365 -3.84 20.34 17.42
CA SER A 365 -3.01 19.39 18.17
C SER A 365 -3.89 18.21 18.53
N ASN A 366 -3.52 16.99 18.13
CA ASN A 366 -4.10 15.73 18.63
C ASN A 366 -3.75 15.51 20.13
N ARG A 367 -3.65 16.58 20.92
CA ARG A 367 -3.14 16.63 22.30
C ARG A 367 -3.94 17.60 23.19
N CYS A 368 -5.25 17.77 23.00
CA CYS A 368 -6.05 18.38 24.07
C CYS A 368 -6.19 17.33 25.21
N SER A 369 -5.73 17.66 26.41
CA SER A 369 -5.89 16.82 27.60
C SER A 369 -7.21 17.15 28.29
N TYR A 370 -7.88 16.17 28.90
CA TYR A 370 -9.11 16.44 29.66
C TYR A 370 -8.87 17.37 30.87
N ASN A 371 -7.61 17.49 31.30
CA ASN A 371 -7.19 18.31 32.43
C ASN A 371 -6.94 19.79 32.09
N ASP A 372 -7.06 20.19 30.82
CA ASP A 372 -6.89 21.59 30.44
C ASP A 372 -8.08 22.44 30.91
N ALA A 373 -7.85 23.27 31.92
CA ALA A 373 -8.88 24.15 32.51
C ALA A 373 -9.35 25.27 31.56
N ASP A 374 -8.51 25.65 30.58
CA ASP A 374 -8.89 26.61 29.55
C ASP A 374 -9.55 25.89 28.36
N LEU A 375 -10.87 26.09 28.23
CA LEU A 375 -11.73 25.62 27.13
C LEU A 375 -11.29 26.07 25.72
N TYR A 376 -10.20 26.83 25.60
CA TYR A 376 -9.66 27.35 24.34
C TYR A 376 -9.28 26.24 23.34
N CYS A 377 -8.65 25.16 23.79
CA CYS A 377 -8.28 24.01 22.93
C CYS A 377 -9.53 23.31 22.37
N TRP A 378 -10.53 23.13 23.22
CA TRP A 378 -11.80 22.49 22.89
C TRP A 378 -12.64 23.35 21.94
N ASN A 379 -12.74 24.67 22.20
CA ASN A 379 -13.47 25.59 21.33
C ASN A 379 -12.84 25.69 19.93
N LYS A 380 -11.50 25.69 19.82
CA LYS A 380 -10.80 25.64 18.53
C LYS A 380 -11.07 24.34 17.76
N THR A 381 -11.14 23.23 18.47
CA THR A 381 -11.45 21.92 17.88
C THR A 381 -12.90 21.87 17.40
N LEU A 382 -13.85 22.42 18.18
CA LEU A 382 -15.25 22.54 17.78
C LEU A 382 -15.41 23.41 16.53
N GLU A 383 -14.74 24.56 16.48
CA GLU A 383 -14.77 25.48 15.33
C GLU A 383 -14.23 24.79 14.05
N TYR A 384 -13.23 23.91 14.18
CA TYR A 384 -12.74 23.09 13.07
C TYR A 384 -13.79 22.10 12.56
N PHE A 385 -14.46 21.37 13.47
CA PHE A 385 -15.51 20.43 13.10
C PHE A 385 -16.70 21.14 12.44
N GLU A 386 -17.12 22.29 12.96
CA GLU A 386 -18.18 23.10 12.34
C GLU A 386 -17.82 23.53 10.92
N ARG A 387 -16.57 23.95 10.67
CA ARG A 387 -16.10 24.35 9.33
C ARG A 387 -16.02 23.17 8.36
N LEU A 388 -15.58 22.00 8.82
CA LEU A 388 -15.54 20.79 8.00
C LEU A 388 -16.95 20.35 7.59
N LEU A 389 -17.89 20.37 8.54
CA LEU A 389 -19.29 20.03 8.31
C LEU A 389 -19.96 20.99 7.34
N LEU A 390 -19.70 22.30 7.47
CA LEU A 390 -20.14 23.32 6.50
C LEU A 390 -19.53 23.13 5.11
N GLY A 391 -18.25 22.71 5.03
CA GLY A 391 -17.58 22.39 3.78
C GLY A 391 -18.23 21.23 3.03
N GLN A 392 -18.53 20.15 3.75
CA GLN A 392 -19.23 18.99 3.18
C GLN A 392 -20.67 19.33 2.77
N MET A 393 -21.38 20.13 3.56
CA MET A 393 -22.73 20.61 3.19
C MET A 393 -22.72 21.46 1.91
N ARG A 394 -21.73 22.32 1.70
CA ARG A 394 -21.60 23.12 0.45
C ARG A 394 -21.37 22.25 -0.77
N HIS A 395 -20.50 21.24 -0.66
CA HIS A 395 -20.24 20.32 -1.76
C HIS A 395 -21.47 19.48 -2.10
N TYR A 396 -22.21 19.04 -1.08
CA TYR A 396 -23.49 18.37 -1.23
C TYR A 396 -24.53 19.25 -1.95
N VAL A 397 -24.69 20.52 -1.56
CA VAL A 397 -25.62 21.46 -2.22
C VAL A 397 -25.25 21.68 -3.70
N ALA A 398 -23.96 21.78 -4.03
CA ALA A 398 -23.51 21.95 -5.42
C ALA A 398 -23.88 20.73 -6.31
N VAL A 399 -23.72 19.51 -5.77
CA VAL A 399 -24.12 18.28 -6.46
C VAL A 399 -25.65 18.24 -6.64
N GLN A 400 -26.42 18.63 -5.63
CA GLN A 400 -27.89 18.68 -5.71
C GLN A 400 -28.39 19.70 -6.75
N MET A 401 -27.78 20.89 -6.84
CA MET A 401 -28.15 21.89 -7.84
C MET A 401 -27.92 21.40 -9.27
N ASN A 402 -26.85 20.63 -9.52
CA ASN A 402 -26.57 20.02 -10.83
C ASN A 402 -27.58 18.93 -11.19
N ILE A 403 -28.04 18.14 -10.22
CA ILE A 403 -29.05 17.10 -10.40
C ILE A 403 -30.43 17.72 -10.67
N ASP A 404 -30.80 18.78 -9.96
CA ASP A 404 -32.07 19.48 -10.16
C ASP A 404 -32.12 20.20 -11.53
N GLN A 405 -31.01 20.82 -11.95
CA GLN A 405 -30.86 21.35 -13.31
C GLN A 405 -31.03 20.27 -14.38
N TRP A 406 -30.56 19.05 -14.13
CA TRP A 406 -30.75 17.93 -15.03
C TRP A 406 -32.22 17.48 -15.06
N ARG A 407 -32.92 17.41 -13.93
CA ARG A 407 -34.34 17.02 -13.88
C ARG A 407 -35.27 18.02 -14.55
N ARG A 408 -35.07 19.32 -14.33
CA ARG A 408 -35.85 20.38 -15.02
C ARG A 408 -35.71 20.30 -16.54
N ARG A 409 -34.58 19.81 -17.05
CA ARG A 409 -34.37 19.59 -18.50
C ARG A 409 -35.13 18.38 -19.06
N HIS A 410 -35.61 17.46 -18.23
CA HIS A 410 -36.17 16.17 -18.70
C HIS A 410 -37.62 15.89 -18.25
N VAL A 411 -38.28 16.79 -17.50
CA VAL A 411 -39.74 16.87 -17.25
C VAL A 411 -40.44 15.53 -16.92
N VAL A 412 -40.09 14.89 -15.80
CA VAL A 412 -40.77 13.65 -15.32
C VAL A 412 -41.47 13.89 -13.97
N PRO A 413 -42.78 13.61 -13.83
CA PRO A 413 -43.52 13.78 -12.57
C PRO A 413 -43.54 12.51 -11.68
N TYR A 414 -43.69 12.68 -10.36
CA TYR A 414 -43.78 11.60 -9.36
C TYR A 414 -45.17 10.92 -9.30
N SER A 415 -45.23 9.68 -8.80
CA SER A 415 -46.49 8.91 -8.71
C SER A 415 -47.33 9.29 -7.47
N PRO A 416 -48.68 9.12 -7.51
CA PRO A 416 -49.58 9.56 -6.43
C PRO A 416 -49.38 8.85 -5.08
N GLU A 417 -49.00 7.57 -5.09
CA GLU A 417 -48.69 6.81 -3.86
C GLU A 417 -47.40 7.30 -3.19
N PHE A 418 -46.49 7.87 -3.98
CA PHE A 418 -45.21 8.40 -3.51
C PHE A 418 -45.40 9.72 -2.75
N GLU A 419 -46.29 10.59 -3.23
CA GLU A 419 -46.67 11.84 -2.55
C GLU A 419 -47.30 11.57 -1.17
N LEU A 420 -48.08 10.48 -1.04
CA LEU A 420 -48.66 10.09 0.24
C LEU A 420 -47.59 9.67 1.26
N SER A 421 -46.59 8.89 0.83
CA SER A 421 -45.47 8.47 1.69
C SER A 421 -44.62 9.66 2.14
N LYS A 422 -44.34 10.59 1.23
CA LYS A 422 -43.63 11.85 1.52
C LYS A 422 -44.34 12.64 2.63
N HIS A 423 -45.66 12.78 2.50
CA HIS A 423 -46.45 13.53 3.48
C HIS A 423 -46.45 12.87 4.87
N LEU A 424 -46.51 11.54 4.96
CA LEU A 424 -46.45 10.81 6.23
C LEU A 424 -45.09 10.97 6.93
N SER A 425 -43.98 10.92 6.17
CA SER A 425 -42.63 11.13 6.70
C SER A 425 -42.45 12.55 7.27
N ILE A 426 -42.97 13.58 6.59
CA ILE A 426 -42.95 14.97 7.08
C ILE A 426 -43.72 15.09 8.39
N THR A 427 -44.94 14.54 8.45
CA THR A 427 -45.77 14.61 9.66
C THR A 427 -45.13 13.89 10.85
N ALA A 428 -44.53 12.72 10.63
CA ALA A 428 -43.82 11.98 11.65
C ALA A 428 -42.58 12.74 12.18
N MET A 429 -41.81 13.39 11.32
CA MET A 429 -40.64 14.17 11.77
C MET A 429 -41.06 15.44 12.52
N LYS A 430 -42.12 16.11 12.07
CA LYS A 430 -42.64 17.29 12.78
C LYS A 430 -43.17 16.95 14.17
N SER A 431 -43.73 15.76 14.39
CA SER A 431 -44.26 15.37 15.70
C SER A 431 -43.17 15.16 16.77
N HIS A 432 -41.90 15.08 16.36
CA HIS A 432 -40.77 14.88 17.26
C HIS A 432 -40.00 16.17 17.58
N LEU A 433 -40.44 17.31 17.01
CA LEU A 433 -39.83 18.62 17.26
C LEU A 433 -40.53 19.38 18.39
N GLN A 434 -39.74 19.96 19.29
CA GLN A 434 -40.19 20.91 20.31
C GLN A 434 -40.09 22.36 19.81
N HIS A 435 -40.80 23.28 20.48
CA HIS A 435 -41.00 24.66 20.02
C HIS A 435 -39.68 25.48 19.88
N ASP A 436 -38.59 25.04 20.53
CA ASP A 436 -37.30 25.73 20.55
C ASP A 436 -36.19 25.01 19.77
N ASP A 437 -36.53 24.02 18.96
CA ASP A 437 -35.55 23.27 18.17
C ASP A 437 -34.99 24.12 17.01
N VAL A 438 -33.67 24.01 16.81
CA VAL A 438 -32.91 24.71 15.75
C VAL A 438 -33.40 24.35 14.35
N VAL A 439 -33.94 23.14 14.20
CA VAL A 439 -34.52 22.62 12.96
C VAL A 439 -36.01 22.94 12.99
N ASN A 440 -36.42 23.92 12.21
CA ASN A 440 -37.83 24.29 12.09
C ASN A 440 -38.56 23.40 11.07
N ALA A 441 -39.89 23.52 11.05
CA ALA A 441 -40.77 22.76 10.15
C ALA A 441 -40.38 22.89 8.67
N THR A 442 -39.87 24.04 8.26
CA THR A 442 -39.43 24.33 6.89
C THR A 442 -38.16 23.56 6.54
N THR A 443 -37.22 23.44 7.47
CA THR A 443 -36.00 22.64 7.29
C THR A 443 -36.32 21.15 7.18
N VAL A 444 -37.29 20.64 7.94
CA VAL A 444 -37.74 19.25 7.84
C VAL A 444 -38.30 18.96 6.46
N GLU A 445 -39.14 19.82 5.90
CA GLU A 445 -39.70 19.65 4.56
C GLU A 445 -38.59 19.54 3.50
N VAL A 446 -37.61 20.46 3.54
CA VAL A 446 -36.47 20.43 2.59
C VAL A 446 -35.65 19.13 2.70
N VAL A 447 -35.43 18.64 3.91
CA VAL A 447 -34.68 17.39 4.14
C VAL A 447 -35.44 16.17 3.66
N VAL A 448 -36.75 16.10 3.93
CA VAL A 448 -37.59 14.98 3.46
C VAL A 448 -37.69 14.97 1.95
N ASP A 449 -37.87 16.14 1.34
CA ASP A 449 -37.90 16.30 -0.12
C ASP A 449 -36.62 15.77 -0.76
N ALA A 450 -35.45 16.12 -0.21
CA ALA A 450 -34.16 15.64 -0.70
C ALA A 450 -33.96 14.12 -0.54
N LEU A 451 -34.45 13.52 0.56
CA LEU A 451 -34.34 12.08 0.80
C LEU A 451 -35.30 11.26 -0.06
N VAL A 452 -36.51 11.78 -0.29
CA VAL A 452 -37.54 11.16 -1.13
C VAL A 452 -37.13 11.20 -2.60
N ASP A 453 -36.56 12.32 -3.05
CA ASP A 453 -35.96 12.46 -4.37
C ASP A 453 -34.85 11.45 -4.65
N LEU A 454 -34.09 11.07 -3.60
CA LEU A 454 -33.02 10.06 -3.66
C LEU A 454 -33.57 8.64 -3.83
N ALA A 455 -34.67 8.31 -3.14
CA ALA A 455 -35.32 7.00 -3.23
C ALA A 455 -35.97 6.77 -4.60
N ALA A 456 -36.56 7.82 -5.19
CA ALA A 456 -37.17 7.76 -6.52
C ALA A 456 -36.13 7.55 -7.65
N MET A 457 -34.87 7.95 -7.45
CA MET A 457 -33.79 7.67 -8.42
C MET A 457 -33.40 6.18 -8.48
N GLN A 458 -33.68 5.41 -7.43
CA GLN A 458 -33.25 4.01 -7.31
C GLN A 458 -34.33 3.00 -7.71
N SER A 459 -35.57 3.42 -7.94
CA SER A 459 -36.72 2.53 -8.23
C SER A 459 -37.08 2.41 -9.72
N ASN A 460 -36.50 3.21 -10.62
CA ASN A 460 -36.77 3.10 -12.06
C ASN A 460 -35.69 2.28 -12.78
N HIS A 461 -35.97 0.98 -12.94
CA HIS A 461 -35.34 0.10 -13.92
C HIS A 461 -35.60 0.58 -15.35
N ILE A 462 -34.77 1.48 -15.88
CA ILE A 462 -34.51 1.56 -17.33
C ILE A 462 -33.02 1.82 -17.53
N ILE A 463 -32.37 0.80 -18.09
CA ILE A 463 -31.00 0.82 -18.59
C ILE A 463 -30.87 1.94 -19.63
N THR A 464 -30.27 3.07 -19.28
CA THR A 464 -29.62 3.92 -20.28
C THR A 464 -28.20 3.40 -20.47
N TRP A 465 -28.02 2.62 -21.55
CA TRP A 465 -26.71 2.38 -22.13
C TRP A 465 -25.99 3.72 -22.32
N VAL A 466 -24.90 3.94 -21.57
CA VAL A 466 -23.89 4.89 -22.00
C VAL A 466 -23.07 4.15 -23.06
N PRO A 467 -23.06 4.58 -24.34
CA PRO A 467 -22.17 3.98 -25.31
C PRO A 467 -20.73 4.21 -24.80
N HIS A 468 -19.98 3.12 -24.67
CA HIS A 468 -18.54 3.03 -24.32
C HIS A 468 -18.11 2.71 -22.88
N TYR A 469 -19.00 2.31 -21.96
CA TYR A 469 -18.55 1.73 -20.68
C TYR A 469 -19.19 0.38 -20.41
N SER A 470 -18.42 -0.70 -20.64
CA SER A 470 -18.76 -2.05 -20.16
C SER A 470 -18.12 -2.24 -18.78
N CYS A 471 -18.95 -2.32 -17.74
CA CYS A 471 -18.49 -2.71 -16.40
C CYS A 471 -18.51 -4.25 -16.31
N PRO A 472 -17.37 -4.94 -16.10
CA PRO A 472 -17.37 -6.39 -15.88
C PRO A 472 -17.93 -6.71 -14.48
N ILE A 473 -18.90 -7.62 -14.44
CA ILE A 473 -19.55 -8.22 -13.26
C ILE A 473 -18.46 -8.68 -12.26
N PRO A 474 -18.43 -8.19 -10.99
CA PRO A 474 -19.47 -8.38 -9.98
C PRO A 474 -19.81 -7.08 -9.23
N CYS A 475 -20.63 -6.21 -9.83
CA CYS A 475 -21.06 -4.95 -9.18
C CYS A 475 -22.29 -5.09 -8.27
N GLU A 476 -23.07 -6.17 -8.38
CA GLU A 476 -24.31 -6.34 -7.61
C GLU A 476 -24.07 -6.43 -6.08
N TYR A 477 -22.95 -7.01 -5.64
CA TYR A 477 -22.65 -7.16 -4.21
C TYR A 477 -22.23 -5.85 -3.52
N ARG A 478 -21.68 -4.89 -4.27
CA ARG A 478 -21.26 -3.59 -3.72
C ARG A 478 -22.46 -2.68 -3.47
N PHE A 479 -23.49 -2.73 -4.31
CA PHE A 479 -24.60 -1.79 -4.24
C PHE A 479 -25.39 -1.90 -2.92
N THR A 480 -25.62 -3.12 -2.44
CA THR A 480 -26.35 -3.37 -1.18
C THR A 480 -25.55 -2.93 0.05
N VAL A 481 -24.23 -3.13 0.05
CA VAL A 481 -23.35 -2.72 1.14
C VAL A 481 -23.20 -1.20 1.19
N TRP A 482 -22.99 -0.56 0.03
CA TRP A 482 -22.95 0.91 -0.07
C TRP A 482 -24.28 1.57 0.30
N ARG A 483 -25.40 0.98 -0.12
CA ARG A 483 -26.74 1.42 0.27
C ARG A 483 -26.94 1.37 1.79
N ASN A 484 -26.55 0.27 2.43
CA ASN A 484 -26.72 0.10 3.87
C ASN A 484 -25.76 0.99 4.67
N LEU A 485 -24.52 1.20 4.21
CA LEU A 485 -23.55 2.11 4.83
C LEU A 485 -23.97 3.58 4.69
N PHE A 486 -24.54 3.96 3.54
CA PHE A 486 -25.05 5.31 3.32
C PHE A 486 -26.28 5.60 4.19
N ILE A 487 -27.25 4.69 4.23
CA ILE A 487 -28.42 4.81 5.10
C ILE A 487 -27.99 4.86 6.57
N ALA A 488 -27.05 4.02 7.00
CA ALA A 488 -26.50 4.05 8.35
C ALA A 488 -25.81 5.38 8.66
N SER A 489 -25.06 5.96 7.71
CA SER A 489 -24.40 7.26 7.89
C SER A 489 -25.41 8.41 7.97
N CYS A 490 -26.47 8.40 7.18
CA CYS A 490 -27.53 9.40 7.24
C CYS A 490 -28.31 9.32 8.55
N ILE A 491 -28.67 8.10 8.99
CA ILE A 491 -29.35 7.87 10.27
C ILE A 491 -28.44 8.28 11.43
N LEU A 492 -27.14 7.94 11.39
CA LEU A 492 -26.19 8.28 12.44
C LEU A 492 -25.96 9.80 12.52
N ASN A 493 -25.82 10.47 11.37
CA ASN A 493 -25.67 11.92 11.32
C ASN A 493 -26.95 12.65 11.76
N PHE A 494 -28.13 12.11 11.45
CA PHE A 494 -29.40 12.63 11.94
C PHE A 494 -29.56 12.41 13.46
N LEU A 495 -29.19 11.24 13.98
CA LEU A 495 -29.16 10.97 15.41
C LEU A 495 -28.15 11.87 16.14
N LEU A 496 -26.98 12.14 15.55
CA LEU A 496 -26.02 13.12 16.07
C LEU A 496 -26.61 14.53 16.09
N LEU A 497 -27.34 14.93 15.05
CA LEU A 497 -27.97 16.25 14.97
C LEU A 497 -29.13 16.43 15.95
N VAL A 498 -29.93 15.38 16.15
CA VAL A 498 -31.17 15.45 16.94
C VAL A 498 -30.93 15.07 18.41
N ALA A 499 -30.01 14.15 18.71
CA ALA A 499 -29.78 13.69 20.10
C ALA A 499 -28.57 14.36 20.76
N VAL A 500 -27.48 14.57 20.02
CA VAL A 500 -26.20 15.00 20.62
C VAL A 500 -26.11 16.51 20.74
N LEU A 501 -26.62 17.26 19.75
CA LEU A 501 -26.59 18.73 19.77
C LEU A 501 -27.45 19.36 20.88
N PRO A 502 -28.68 18.90 21.18
CA PRO A 502 -29.44 19.39 22.33
C PRO A 502 -28.81 19.01 23.67
N PHE A 503 -28.18 17.83 23.75
CA PHE A 503 -27.49 17.36 24.96
C PHE A 503 -26.23 18.17 25.26
N ILE A 504 -25.42 18.46 24.23
CA ILE A 504 -24.23 19.33 24.33
C ILE A 504 -24.64 20.77 24.66
N ARG A 505 -25.74 21.28 24.10
CA ARG A 505 -26.25 22.62 24.45
C ARG A 505 -26.83 22.69 25.86
N ARG A 506 -27.41 21.61 26.40
CA ARG A 506 -27.79 21.54 27.82
C ARG A 506 -26.57 21.51 28.73
N MET A 507 -25.49 20.81 28.36
CA MET A 507 -24.23 20.86 29.10
C MET A 507 -23.57 22.25 29.06
N SER A 508 -23.65 22.95 27.92
CA SER A 508 -23.08 24.30 27.77
C SER A 508 -23.89 25.41 28.46
N LYS A 509 -25.18 25.20 28.76
CA LYS A 509 -26.02 26.19 29.47
C LYS A 509 -26.07 25.98 30.99
N ASN A 510 -25.72 24.80 31.47
CA ASN A 510 -25.58 24.54 32.91
C ASN A 510 -24.14 24.84 33.34
N ASP A 511 -23.86 26.12 33.60
CA ASP A 511 -22.68 26.52 34.36
C ASP A 511 -22.67 25.80 35.71
N ALA A 512 -21.65 24.97 35.90
CA ALA A 512 -20.90 24.80 37.14
C ALA A 512 -21.65 25.13 38.44
N SER A 513 -22.50 24.22 38.96
CA SER A 513 -22.77 24.14 40.41
C SER A 513 -23.63 22.98 40.94
N GLU A 514 -24.37 22.20 40.14
CA GLU A 514 -25.36 21.26 40.74
C GLU A 514 -25.37 19.78 40.31
N ALA A 515 -24.43 19.28 39.50
CA ALA A 515 -24.47 17.88 39.03
C ALA A 515 -23.51 16.91 39.78
N LEU A 516 -23.24 17.14 41.06
CA LEU A 516 -22.42 16.23 41.90
C LEU A 516 -23.19 15.54 43.03
N ILE A 517 -24.53 15.61 43.03
CA ILE A 517 -25.35 14.89 44.03
C ILE A 517 -26.58 14.28 43.35
N GLY A 518 -26.59 12.95 43.25
CA GLY A 518 -27.83 12.17 43.22
C GLY A 518 -28.12 11.32 41.98
N HIS A 519 -27.99 10.01 42.18
CA HIS A 519 -28.66 8.88 41.51
C HIS A 519 -28.04 8.25 40.23
N ASP A 520 -27.49 7.04 40.47
CA ASP A 520 -27.35 5.81 39.67
C ASP A 520 -27.29 5.85 38.13
#